data_AF-A0A1B2HB02-F1
#
_entry.id   AF-A0A1B2HB02-F1
#
_cell.length_a   1.000
_cell.length_b   1.000
_cell.length_c   1.000
_cell.angle_alpha   90.00
_cell.angle_beta   90.00
_cell.angle_gamma   90.00
#
_symmetry.space_group_name_H-M   'P 1'
#
loop_
_entity.id
_entity.type
_entity.pdbx_description
1 polymer ?
#
loop_
_entity_poly.entity_id
_entity_poly.type
_entity_poly.pdbx_seq_one_letter_code
_entity_poly.pdbx_strand_id
1 'polypeptide(L)'
;MACPPTRVLTGPSAALEGELESLPEHPSARPRDDELRVVAGAYEVAAAVCAAHDERRPVATTATPSSCGLATRLDPAARPATTASLEVDAARHRQDSAATNAARAQVEADVAAAHVQEISVPNPFLRRALVALSCLTLLVGLLLLLIGQHLAGAGVLVAALVAGVGGTLSRGAAPAREAAVAFAASRAASASEARAALFTADRNLAEAEGQRAVAVEAVRVHDEAAARCAALGIPADRETLWRLANRATWEAEHADLLTEVARTEEAVRVELAARGKIDSAMSVPALLVDYETDCKVRARQAVMAAQRPLLATALEDRRIAEATVADATTARAEALSLLRAAVTAIGGTGERPEELLRAIADWQRGWDRLLREAEEERNAWAELNALLAESTLDDMETSLSAAQSLHATLLESAARYAACDPVDPALAASADTLAATVTELARTLPSVPEAEEAVQTAAATVSEITAEVQAIALASHYLTAAREKVHSTIAPALEETLRAWLPTVTDGRYVDAAVDSESLTVRVCTASESWHQASRLSLGTAEQVYLLLRVALAQHLATESCPLLLDDVTVQADDVRTRAVLDLLLRLSEDRQIVLFAQETAVVEWARERLGDRDALHQLTPVAA
;
A
#
# COMPACT_ATOMS: atom_id res chain seq x y z
N MET A 1 -11.47 -46.14 28.93
CA MET A 1 -10.14 -45.54 28.81
C MET A 1 -9.73 -45.63 27.35
N ALA A 2 -9.66 -44.49 26.66
CA ALA A 2 -9.20 -44.45 25.27
C ALA A 2 -7.73 -44.91 25.25
N CYS A 3 -7.38 -45.87 24.37
CA CYS A 3 -5.99 -46.23 24.16
C CYS A 3 -5.22 -44.98 23.73
N PRO A 4 -4.07 -44.66 24.36
CA PRO A 4 -3.23 -43.58 23.89
C PRO A 4 -2.79 -43.88 22.44
N PRO A 5 -2.59 -42.85 21.61
CA PRO A 5 -2.16 -43.04 20.23
C PRO A 5 -0.86 -43.86 20.20
N THR A 6 -0.81 -44.87 19.34
CA THR A 6 0.38 -45.70 19.10
C THR A 6 1.51 -44.80 18.58
N ARG A 7 2.40 -44.41 19.49
CA ARG A 7 3.59 -43.64 19.15
C ARG A 7 4.52 -44.54 18.35
N VAL A 8 4.79 -44.18 17.10
CA VAL A 8 5.72 -44.94 16.23
C VAL A 8 7.14 -44.68 16.73
N LEU A 9 7.74 -45.70 17.35
CA LEU A 9 9.13 -45.66 17.80
C LEU A 9 10.07 -46.00 16.63
N THR A 10 10.91 -45.07 16.20
CA THR A 10 11.81 -45.19 15.05
C THR A 10 13.21 -45.67 15.47
N GLY A 11 13.76 -46.68 14.76
CA GLY A 11 15.14 -47.17 14.93
C GLY A 11 15.41 -48.03 16.19
N PRO A 12 16.49 -48.82 16.26
CA PRO A 12 16.87 -49.57 17.47
C PRO A 12 17.44 -48.64 18.55
N SER A 13 17.37 -49.02 19.83
CA SER A 13 17.94 -48.25 20.95
C SER A 13 19.41 -47.86 20.74
N ALA A 14 20.23 -48.76 20.17
CA ALA A 14 21.63 -48.50 19.86
C ALA A 14 21.85 -47.33 18.85
N ALA A 15 20.92 -47.12 17.92
CA ALA A 15 21.03 -46.01 16.97
C ALA A 15 20.73 -44.66 17.64
N LEU A 16 19.73 -44.61 18.52
CA LEU A 16 19.37 -43.42 19.30
C LEU A 16 20.46 -43.05 20.31
N GLU A 17 21.13 -44.05 20.89
CA GLU A 17 22.26 -43.85 21.80
C GLU A 17 23.47 -43.23 21.08
N GLY A 18 23.83 -43.74 19.89
CA GLY A 18 24.87 -43.14 19.05
C GLY A 18 24.54 -41.72 18.60
N GLU A 19 23.27 -41.43 18.29
CA GLU A 19 22.82 -40.08 17.95
C GLU A 19 22.94 -39.12 19.16
N LEU A 20 22.55 -39.56 20.35
CA LEU A 20 22.67 -38.78 21.58
C LEU A 20 24.13 -38.48 21.96
N GLU A 21 25.03 -39.44 21.78
CA GLU A 21 26.47 -39.26 22.01
C GLU A 21 27.10 -38.27 21.01
N SER A 22 26.59 -38.22 19.78
CA SER A 22 27.10 -37.34 18.72
C SER A 22 26.74 -35.86 18.89
N LEU A 23 25.75 -35.54 19.74
CA LEU A 23 25.29 -34.17 19.94
C LEU A 23 26.26 -33.37 20.83
N PRO A 24 26.47 -32.06 20.55
CA PRO A 24 27.30 -31.20 21.39
C PRO A 24 26.65 -30.93 22.76
N GLU A 25 27.45 -30.54 23.75
CA GLU A 25 26.97 -30.05 25.04
C GLU A 25 26.31 -28.66 24.91
N HIS A 26 25.47 -28.31 25.89
CA HIS A 26 24.87 -26.98 25.92
C HIS A 26 25.94 -25.92 26.20
N PRO A 27 26.06 -24.87 25.35
CA PRO A 27 27.00 -23.80 25.60
C PRO A 27 26.60 -23.01 26.86
N SER A 28 27.58 -22.65 27.69
CA SER A 28 27.39 -22.00 28.99
C SER A 28 27.04 -20.51 28.93
N ALA A 29 27.21 -19.86 27.78
CA ALA A 29 27.09 -18.41 27.63
C ALA A 29 25.80 -17.97 26.90
N ARG A 30 25.21 -16.84 27.33
CA ARG A 30 23.99 -16.27 26.72
C ARG A 30 24.25 -15.80 25.28
N PRO A 31 23.28 -15.98 24.36
CA PRO A 31 23.45 -15.68 22.94
C PRO A 31 23.10 -14.24 22.51
N ARG A 32 22.56 -13.40 23.39
CA ARG A 32 22.25 -11.99 23.08
C ARG A 32 22.85 -11.09 24.14
N ASP A 33 23.60 -10.11 23.65
CA ASP A 33 24.37 -9.18 24.46
C ASP A 33 24.04 -7.76 24.00
N ASP A 34 23.04 -7.18 24.65
CA ASP A 34 22.47 -5.89 24.26
C ASP A 34 23.47 -4.74 24.51
N GLU A 35 24.37 -4.89 25.48
CA GLU A 35 25.39 -3.89 25.84
C GLU A 35 26.43 -3.70 24.72
N LEU A 36 27.00 -4.80 24.19
CA LEU A 36 27.95 -4.72 23.08
C LEU A 36 27.32 -4.14 21.82
N ARG A 37 26.03 -4.42 21.56
CA ARG A 37 25.32 -3.90 20.39
C ARG A 37 25.17 -2.38 20.44
N VAL A 38 24.88 -1.81 21.61
CA VAL A 38 24.77 -0.36 21.78
C VAL A 38 26.10 0.32 21.49
N VAL A 39 27.19 -0.20 22.05
CA VAL A 39 28.53 0.38 21.87
C VAL A 39 29.05 0.19 20.45
N ALA A 40 28.81 -0.98 19.83
CA ALA A 40 29.14 -1.23 18.43
C ALA A 40 28.38 -0.31 17.46
N GLY A 41 27.07 -0.10 17.70
CA GLY A 41 26.28 0.84 16.91
C GLY A 41 26.77 2.29 17.01
N ALA A 42 27.19 2.72 18.21
CA ALA A 42 27.78 4.05 18.39
C ALA A 42 29.09 4.22 17.59
N TYR A 43 29.95 3.20 17.59
CA TYR A 43 31.18 3.18 16.78
C TYR A 43 30.88 3.21 15.27
N GLU A 44 29.94 2.40 14.80
CA GLU A 44 29.55 2.37 13.38
C GLU A 44 29.04 3.74 12.90
N VAL A 45 28.20 4.40 13.71
CA VAL A 45 27.69 5.75 13.40
C VAL A 45 28.83 6.77 13.40
N ALA A 46 29.68 6.79 14.43
CA ALA A 46 30.81 7.72 14.49
C ALA A 46 31.78 7.55 13.31
N ALA A 47 32.11 6.30 12.97
CA ALA A 47 32.98 5.98 11.83
C ALA A 47 32.36 6.39 10.49
N ALA A 48 31.05 6.15 10.30
CA ALA A 48 30.34 6.53 9.09
C ALA A 48 30.25 8.06 8.93
N VAL A 49 29.95 8.79 10.01
CA VAL A 49 29.92 10.27 9.98
C VAL A 49 31.30 10.82 9.66
N CYS A 50 32.37 10.28 10.27
CA CYS A 50 33.74 10.69 10.00
C CYS A 50 34.13 10.43 8.52
N ALA A 51 33.77 9.27 7.97
CA ALA A 51 34.04 8.93 6.57
C ALA A 51 33.28 9.86 5.60
N ALA A 52 31.99 10.11 5.84
CA ALA A 52 31.19 11.03 5.03
C ALA A 52 31.70 12.48 5.08
N HIS A 53 32.26 12.90 6.23
CA HIS A 53 32.92 14.20 6.35
C HIS A 53 34.23 14.27 5.55
N ASP A 54 34.98 13.16 5.47
CA ASP A 54 36.22 13.06 4.70
C ASP A 54 35.99 13.10 3.17
N GLU A 55 34.85 12.62 2.67
CA GLU A 55 34.49 12.77 1.25
C GLU A 55 34.41 14.24 0.80
N ARG A 56 34.16 15.17 1.74
CA ARG A 56 34.07 16.61 1.48
C ARG A 56 35.41 17.33 1.65
N ARG A 57 36.51 16.59 1.79
CA ARG A 57 37.84 17.12 2.07
C ARG A 57 38.27 18.21 1.06
N PRO A 58 38.73 19.38 1.54
CA PRO A 58 39.29 20.42 0.68
C PRO A 58 40.55 19.92 -0.05
N VAL A 59 40.68 20.25 -1.34
CA VAL A 59 41.86 19.90 -2.15
C VAL A 59 43.12 20.45 -1.50
N ALA A 60 44.19 19.64 -1.42
CA ALA A 60 45.47 20.07 -0.86
C ALA A 60 46.13 21.13 -1.76
N THR A 61 46.30 22.35 -1.25
CA THR A 61 46.94 23.46 -1.97
C THR A 61 47.78 24.29 -1.00
N THR A 62 48.87 24.87 -1.51
CA THR A 62 49.78 25.77 -0.77
C THR A 62 49.24 27.20 -0.64
N ALA A 63 48.04 27.48 -1.16
CA ALA A 63 47.43 28.80 -1.15
C ALA A 63 46.79 29.11 0.21
N THR A 64 47.02 30.32 0.73
CA THR A 64 46.50 30.80 2.01
C THR A 64 45.03 31.25 1.92
N PRO A 65 44.30 31.33 3.06
CA PRO A 65 42.85 31.58 3.14
C PRO A 65 42.37 32.96 2.66
N SER A 66 43.24 33.80 2.11
CA SER A 66 42.91 35.12 1.54
C SER A 66 42.16 35.05 0.19
N SER A 67 41.73 33.86 -0.24
CA SER A 67 40.98 33.60 -1.46
C SER A 67 39.46 33.82 -1.35
N CYS A 68 38.92 34.16 -0.17
CA CYS A 68 37.49 34.39 0.05
C CYS A 68 36.86 35.44 -0.89
N GLY A 69 37.65 36.40 -1.37
CA GLY A 69 37.18 37.42 -2.31
C GLY A 69 37.10 36.97 -3.77
N LEU A 70 37.64 35.80 -4.14
CA LEU A 70 37.60 35.26 -5.51
C LEU A 70 36.29 34.50 -5.76
N ALA A 71 35.79 33.75 -4.78
CA ALA A 71 34.55 32.99 -4.91
C ALA A 71 33.32 33.89 -5.13
N THR A 72 33.30 35.09 -4.54
CA THR A 72 32.23 36.08 -4.73
C THR A 72 32.30 36.80 -6.08
N ARG A 73 33.40 36.66 -6.84
CA ARG A 73 33.63 37.32 -8.14
C ARG A 73 33.41 36.38 -9.33
N LEU A 74 33.27 35.09 -9.09
CA LEU A 74 32.93 34.09 -10.10
C LEU A 74 31.41 33.96 -10.16
N ASP A 75 30.78 34.71 -11.05
CA ASP A 75 29.35 34.60 -11.33
C ASP A 75 29.13 33.59 -12.49
N PRO A 76 28.45 32.44 -12.25
CA PRO A 76 28.09 31.51 -13.31
C PRO A 76 26.90 31.99 -14.15
N ALA A 77 26.14 32.97 -13.66
CA ALA A 77 24.97 33.54 -14.33
C ALA A 77 25.29 34.79 -15.15
N ALA A 78 26.58 35.14 -15.30
CA ALA A 78 27.00 36.24 -16.14
C ALA A 78 26.49 35.99 -17.57
N ARG A 79 25.44 36.73 -17.97
CA ARG A 79 24.89 36.64 -19.32
C ARG A 79 26.03 36.86 -20.31
N PRO A 80 26.17 36.00 -21.33
CA PRO A 80 27.20 36.19 -22.34
C PRO A 80 27.11 37.62 -22.91
N ALA A 81 28.23 38.33 -23.00
CA ALA A 81 28.25 39.67 -23.60
C ALA A 81 27.65 39.68 -25.03
N THR A 82 27.67 38.53 -25.70
CA THR A 82 27.04 38.28 -27.00
C THR A 82 25.51 38.31 -26.95
N THR A 83 24.86 37.71 -25.95
CA THR A 83 23.39 37.72 -25.85
C THR A 83 22.86 39.11 -25.51
N ALA A 84 23.52 39.82 -24.59
CA ALA A 84 23.18 41.21 -24.28
C ALA A 84 23.41 42.16 -25.48
N SER A 85 24.36 41.86 -26.36
CA SER A 85 24.56 42.64 -27.60
C SER A 85 23.43 42.42 -28.62
N LEU A 86 22.95 41.17 -28.78
CA LEU A 86 21.82 40.85 -29.64
C LEU A 86 20.51 41.53 -29.17
N GLU A 87 20.29 41.63 -27.87
CA GLU A 87 19.12 42.31 -27.31
C GLU A 87 19.12 43.83 -27.58
N VAL A 88 20.30 44.47 -27.50
CA VAL A 88 20.47 45.88 -27.88
C VAL A 88 20.18 46.08 -29.35
N ASP A 89 20.70 45.23 -30.24
CA ASP A 89 20.46 45.33 -31.67
C ASP A 89 18.97 45.15 -32.00
N ALA A 90 18.29 44.20 -31.35
CA ALA A 90 16.85 43.99 -31.50
C ALA A 90 16.00 45.14 -30.93
N ALA A 91 16.43 45.77 -29.84
CA ALA A 91 15.77 46.95 -29.29
C ALA A 91 15.95 48.17 -30.21
N ARG A 92 17.14 48.35 -30.78
CA ARG A 92 17.45 49.44 -31.71
C ARG A 92 16.64 49.34 -32.99
N HIS A 93 16.52 48.14 -33.56
CA HIS A 93 15.68 47.93 -34.73
C HIS A 93 14.18 48.26 -34.49
N ARG A 94 13.67 47.94 -33.29
CA ARG A 94 12.30 48.30 -32.88
C ARG A 94 12.12 49.81 -32.70
N GLN A 95 13.12 50.48 -32.16
CA GLN A 95 13.14 51.93 -31.99
C GLN A 95 13.18 52.66 -33.34
N ASP A 96 14.04 52.24 -34.27
CA ASP A 96 14.08 52.78 -35.64
C ASP A 96 12.73 52.62 -36.37
N SER A 97 12.10 51.45 -36.23
CA SER A 97 10.78 51.16 -36.81
C SER A 97 9.69 52.04 -36.20
N ALA A 98 9.69 52.20 -34.87
CA ALA A 98 8.75 53.06 -34.17
C ALA A 98 8.95 54.54 -34.52
N ALA A 99 10.20 54.99 -34.69
CA ALA A 99 10.53 56.36 -35.08
C ALA A 99 10.02 56.68 -36.49
N THR A 100 10.22 55.76 -37.43
CA THR A 100 9.72 55.88 -38.81
C THR A 100 8.19 55.94 -38.82
N ASN A 101 7.52 55.09 -38.05
CA ASN A 101 6.05 55.08 -37.95
C ASN A 101 5.50 56.35 -37.29
N ALA A 102 6.13 56.85 -36.23
CA ALA A 102 5.74 58.09 -35.58
C ALA A 102 5.90 59.31 -36.50
N ALA A 103 7.01 59.39 -37.24
CA ALA A 103 7.23 60.44 -38.23
C ALA A 103 6.17 60.39 -39.35
N ARG A 104 5.86 59.20 -39.87
CA ARG A 104 4.82 59.03 -40.88
C ARG A 104 3.43 59.43 -40.36
N ALA A 105 3.03 58.91 -39.20
CA ALA A 105 1.73 59.21 -38.61
C ALA A 105 1.58 60.71 -38.31
N GLN A 106 2.68 61.38 -37.95
CA GLN A 106 2.69 62.82 -37.75
C GLN A 106 2.42 63.59 -39.03
N VAL A 107 3.10 63.24 -40.12
CA VAL A 107 2.87 63.87 -41.44
C VAL A 107 1.42 63.64 -41.90
N GLU A 108 0.88 62.44 -41.72
CA GLU A 108 -0.52 62.14 -42.06
C GLU A 108 -1.52 62.99 -41.24
N ALA A 109 -1.23 63.24 -39.96
CA ALA A 109 -2.05 64.09 -39.10
C ALA A 109 -1.97 65.57 -39.52
N ASP A 110 -0.77 66.07 -39.84
CA ASP A 110 -0.56 67.46 -40.26
C ASP A 110 -1.24 67.74 -41.61
N VAL A 111 -1.17 66.79 -42.55
CA VAL A 111 -1.88 66.87 -43.84
C VAL A 111 -3.40 66.86 -43.64
N ALA A 112 -3.92 65.99 -42.76
CA ALA A 112 -5.36 65.93 -42.47
C ALA A 112 -5.84 67.23 -41.79
N ALA A 113 -5.03 67.83 -40.91
CA ALA A 113 -5.33 69.11 -40.28
C ALA A 113 -5.33 70.27 -41.28
N ALA A 114 -4.37 70.30 -42.22
CA ALA A 114 -4.34 71.29 -43.29
C ALA A 114 -5.59 71.19 -44.19
N HIS A 115 -6.03 69.97 -44.52
CA HIS A 115 -7.24 69.75 -45.33
C HIS A 115 -8.52 70.28 -44.67
N VAL A 116 -8.62 70.24 -43.33
CA VAL A 116 -9.74 70.83 -42.58
C VAL A 116 -9.76 72.36 -42.67
N GLN A 117 -8.59 73.00 -42.77
CA GLN A 117 -8.46 74.46 -42.87
C GLN A 117 -8.85 75.00 -44.26
N GLU A 118 -8.66 74.20 -45.32
CA GLU A 118 -9.02 74.57 -46.69
C GLU A 118 -10.55 74.61 -46.92
N ILE A 119 -11.34 73.90 -46.11
CA ILE A 119 -12.81 73.86 -46.26
C ILE A 119 -13.44 75.13 -45.67
N SER A 120 -13.86 76.05 -46.55
CA SER A 120 -14.47 77.34 -46.20
C SER A 120 -15.71 77.22 -45.30
N VAL A 121 -15.80 78.06 -44.26
CA VAL A 121 -16.93 78.09 -43.32
C VAL A 121 -18.11 78.88 -43.94
N PRO A 122 -19.29 78.29 -44.13
CA PRO A 122 -20.46 79.05 -44.56
C PRO A 122 -20.94 79.97 -43.44
N ASN A 123 -21.18 81.25 -43.76
CA ASN A 123 -21.67 82.23 -42.78
C ASN A 123 -23.15 81.95 -42.44
N PRO A 124 -23.48 81.48 -41.21
CA PRO A 124 -24.83 81.05 -40.86
C PRO A 124 -25.84 82.20 -40.85
N PHE A 125 -25.36 83.43 -40.64
CA PHE A 125 -26.18 84.64 -40.69
C PHE A 125 -26.68 84.94 -42.11
N LEU A 126 -25.83 84.76 -43.13
CA LEU A 126 -26.17 85.07 -44.52
C LEU A 126 -27.33 84.17 -45.02
N ARG A 127 -27.30 82.88 -44.69
CA ARG A 127 -28.37 81.93 -45.04
C ARG A 127 -29.69 82.28 -44.35
N ARG A 128 -29.65 82.51 -43.03
CA ARG A 128 -30.86 82.87 -42.26
C ARG A 128 -31.45 84.19 -42.75
N ALA A 129 -30.60 85.17 -43.07
CA ALA A 129 -31.02 86.44 -43.64
C ALA A 129 -31.64 86.29 -45.02
N LEU A 130 -31.06 85.50 -45.94
CA LEU A 130 -31.60 85.28 -47.29
C LEU A 130 -32.96 84.56 -47.27
N VAL A 131 -33.13 83.56 -46.40
CA VAL A 131 -34.42 82.86 -46.25
C VAL A 131 -35.47 83.76 -45.59
N ALA A 132 -35.11 84.49 -44.54
CA ALA A 132 -36.01 85.46 -43.90
C ALA A 132 -36.43 86.58 -44.86
N LEU A 133 -35.49 87.10 -45.67
CA LEU A 133 -35.74 88.10 -46.69
C LEU A 133 -36.67 87.55 -47.78
N SER A 134 -36.48 86.31 -48.22
CA SER A 134 -37.38 85.62 -49.16
C SER A 134 -38.81 85.51 -48.60
N CYS A 135 -38.98 85.07 -47.35
CA CYS A 135 -40.30 84.99 -46.72
C CYS A 135 -40.99 86.36 -46.58
N LEU A 136 -40.23 87.39 -46.18
CA LEU A 136 -40.77 88.74 -45.98
C LEU A 136 -41.14 89.39 -47.32
N THR A 137 -40.31 89.24 -48.34
CA THR A 137 -40.60 89.73 -49.69
C THR A 137 -41.77 88.98 -50.34
N LEU A 138 -41.92 87.68 -50.09
CA LEU A 138 -43.08 86.91 -50.56
C LEU A 138 -44.40 87.43 -49.96
N LEU A 139 -44.41 87.76 -48.65
CA LEU A 139 -45.57 88.34 -47.96
C LEU A 139 -45.94 89.72 -48.54
N VAL A 140 -44.93 90.58 -48.76
CA VAL A 140 -45.11 91.92 -49.35
C VAL A 140 -45.63 91.80 -50.79
N GLY A 141 -45.08 90.89 -51.59
CA GLY A 141 -45.53 90.65 -52.97
C GLY A 141 -46.98 90.19 -53.04
N LEU A 142 -47.41 89.32 -52.12
CA LEU A 142 -48.81 88.86 -52.03
C LEU A 142 -49.77 89.98 -51.61
N LEU A 143 -49.35 90.83 -50.67
CA LEU A 143 -50.15 91.98 -50.21
C LEU A 143 -50.35 93.02 -51.32
N LEU A 144 -49.32 93.30 -52.12
CA LEU A 144 -49.40 94.20 -53.27
C LEU A 144 -50.37 93.69 -54.35
N LEU A 145 -50.44 92.37 -54.54
CA LEU A 145 -51.43 91.75 -55.44
C LEU A 145 -52.88 91.94 -54.94
N LEU A 146 -53.11 91.86 -53.62
CA LEU A 146 -54.42 92.05 -52.99
C LEU A 146 -54.94 93.50 -53.10
N ILE A 147 -54.04 94.48 -53.15
CA ILE A 147 -54.36 95.92 -53.25
C ILE A 147 -54.52 96.36 -54.73
N GLY A 148 -54.44 95.42 -55.69
CA GLY A 148 -54.68 95.67 -57.12
C GLY A 148 -53.46 96.15 -57.92
N GLN A 149 -52.26 96.09 -57.33
CA GLN A 149 -50.99 96.48 -57.99
C GLN A 149 -50.27 95.26 -58.59
N HIS A 150 -50.83 94.70 -59.66
CA HIS A 150 -50.41 93.38 -60.19
C HIS A 150 -48.96 93.33 -60.72
N LEU A 151 -48.49 94.36 -61.43
CA LEU A 151 -47.14 94.37 -62.02
C LEU A 151 -46.03 94.46 -60.97
N ALA A 152 -46.23 95.29 -59.93
CA ALA A 152 -45.27 95.43 -58.85
C ALA A 152 -45.21 94.17 -57.97
N GLY A 153 -46.36 93.56 -57.66
CA GLY A 153 -46.43 92.33 -56.87
C GLY A 153 -45.71 91.14 -57.52
N ALA A 154 -45.84 90.98 -58.84
CA ALA A 154 -45.17 89.91 -59.59
C ALA A 154 -43.63 90.05 -59.55
N GLY A 155 -43.10 91.28 -59.70
CA GLY A 155 -41.65 91.52 -59.63
C GLY A 155 -41.04 91.17 -58.26
N VAL A 156 -41.73 91.50 -57.17
CA VAL A 156 -41.29 91.18 -55.81
C VAL A 156 -41.32 89.67 -55.54
N LEU A 157 -42.31 88.94 -56.07
CA LEU A 157 -42.38 87.48 -55.95
C LEU A 157 -41.23 86.76 -56.68
N VAL A 158 -40.81 87.26 -57.85
CA VAL A 158 -39.63 86.72 -58.55
C VAL A 158 -38.36 86.95 -57.74
N ALA A 159 -38.18 88.14 -57.15
CA ALA A 159 -37.05 88.42 -56.26
C ALA A 159 -37.05 87.50 -55.02
N ALA A 160 -38.23 87.24 -54.44
CA ALA A 160 -38.39 86.32 -53.32
C ALA A 160 -37.99 84.88 -53.71
N LEU A 161 -38.34 84.43 -54.92
CA LEU A 161 -37.94 83.12 -55.45
C LEU A 161 -36.43 83.03 -55.65
N VAL A 162 -35.81 84.06 -56.24
CA VAL A 162 -34.34 84.10 -56.45
C VAL A 162 -33.59 84.10 -55.13
N ALA A 163 -34.04 84.88 -54.14
CA ALA A 163 -33.47 84.88 -52.80
C ALA A 163 -33.65 83.52 -52.09
N GLY A 164 -34.81 82.88 -52.26
CA GLY A 164 -35.10 81.54 -51.72
C GLY A 164 -34.26 80.44 -52.37
N VAL A 165 -34.07 80.48 -53.69
CA VAL A 165 -33.21 79.55 -54.43
C VAL A 165 -31.74 79.78 -54.07
N GLY A 166 -31.30 81.03 -53.95
CA GLY A 166 -29.96 81.36 -53.45
C GLY A 166 -29.72 80.86 -52.02
N GLY A 167 -30.74 80.95 -51.15
CA GLY A 167 -30.70 80.39 -49.81
C GLY A 167 -30.64 78.86 -49.76
N THR A 168 -31.31 78.15 -50.69
CA THR A 168 -31.31 76.68 -50.73
C THR A 168 -30.12 76.08 -51.48
N LEU A 169 -29.57 76.76 -52.49
CA LEU A 169 -28.33 76.37 -53.17
C LEU A 169 -27.08 76.64 -52.32
N SER A 170 -27.18 77.48 -51.28
CA SER A 170 -26.15 77.64 -50.25
C SER A 170 -26.01 76.44 -49.29
N ARG A 171 -26.40 75.23 -49.71
CA ARG A 171 -26.17 73.97 -48.96
C ARG A 171 -24.69 73.92 -48.55
N GLY A 172 -24.45 74.16 -47.27
CA GLY A 172 -23.11 74.32 -46.74
C GLY A 172 -22.31 73.04 -46.81
N ALA A 173 -20.98 73.16 -46.97
CA ALA A 173 -20.01 72.07 -46.86
C ALA A 173 -19.91 71.46 -45.43
N ALA A 174 -20.94 71.64 -44.60
CA ALA A 174 -20.97 71.19 -43.20
C ALA A 174 -20.74 69.68 -43.04
N PRO A 175 -21.42 68.76 -43.77
CA PRO A 175 -21.17 67.33 -43.59
C PRO A 175 -19.79 66.89 -44.09
N ALA A 176 -19.25 67.54 -45.12
CA ALA A 176 -17.90 67.27 -45.61
C ALA A 176 -16.82 67.76 -44.64
N ARG A 177 -17.05 68.92 -44.00
CA ARG A 177 -16.15 69.46 -42.97
C ARG A 177 -16.21 68.65 -41.68
N GLU A 178 -17.39 68.21 -41.24
CA GLU A 178 -17.53 67.32 -40.07
C GLU A 178 -16.81 65.98 -40.30
N ALA A 179 -16.94 65.39 -41.50
CA ALA A 179 -16.19 64.19 -41.86
C ALA A 179 -14.68 64.44 -41.91
N ALA A 180 -14.22 65.58 -42.46
CA ALA A 180 -12.80 65.95 -42.49
C ALA A 180 -12.24 66.21 -41.08
N VAL A 181 -13.00 66.86 -40.19
CA VAL A 181 -12.62 67.09 -38.79
C VAL A 181 -12.54 65.76 -38.03
N ALA A 182 -13.51 64.86 -38.21
CA ALA A 182 -13.46 63.53 -37.60
C ALA A 182 -12.27 62.71 -38.09
N PHE A 183 -11.96 62.77 -39.39
CA PHE A 183 -10.78 62.12 -39.98
C PHE A 183 -9.47 62.72 -39.44
N ALA A 184 -9.36 64.05 -39.36
CA ALA A 184 -8.19 64.72 -38.79
C ALA A 184 -8.01 64.41 -37.29
N ALA A 185 -9.10 64.33 -36.52
CA ALA A 185 -9.06 63.92 -35.12
C ALA A 185 -8.59 62.47 -34.97
N SER A 186 -9.05 61.56 -35.83
CA SER A 186 -8.59 60.17 -35.85
C SER A 186 -7.09 60.07 -36.20
N ARG A 187 -6.61 60.85 -37.17
CA ARG A 187 -5.18 60.87 -37.54
C ARG A 187 -4.30 61.49 -36.46
N ALA A 188 -4.78 62.53 -35.77
CA ALA A 188 -4.10 63.11 -34.62
C ALA A 188 -3.99 62.11 -33.45
N ALA A 189 -5.06 61.33 -33.21
CA ALA A 189 -5.03 60.25 -32.22
C ALA A 189 -4.01 59.16 -32.59
N SER A 190 -3.97 58.70 -33.85
CA SER A 190 -2.97 57.72 -34.30
C SER A 190 -1.54 58.25 -34.23
N ALA A 191 -1.32 59.55 -34.48
CA ALA A 191 -0.01 60.18 -34.30
C ALA A 191 0.41 60.22 -32.83
N SER A 192 -0.53 60.52 -31.92
CA SER A 192 -0.26 60.47 -30.47
C SER A 192 0.09 59.06 -29.99
N GLU A 193 -0.62 58.05 -30.48
CA GLU A 193 -0.35 56.64 -30.14
C GLU A 193 1.01 56.18 -30.68
N ALA A 194 1.35 56.56 -31.93
CA ALA A 194 2.65 56.24 -32.51
C ALA A 194 3.82 56.91 -31.75
N ARG A 195 3.66 58.15 -31.26
CA ARG A 195 4.66 58.81 -30.40
C ARG A 195 4.81 58.11 -29.05
N ALA A 196 3.71 57.64 -28.45
CA ALA A 196 3.77 56.86 -27.21
C ALA A 196 4.52 55.54 -27.40
N ALA A 197 4.31 54.86 -28.55
CA ALA A 197 5.04 53.66 -28.92
C ALA A 197 6.55 53.92 -29.18
N LEU A 198 6.90 55.08 -29.75
CA LEU A 198 8.31 55.48 -29.86
C LEU A 198 8.95 55.69 -28.49
N PHE A 199 8.28 56.40 -27.58
CA PHE A 199 8.80 56.63 -26.23
C PHE A 199 9.05 55.32 -25.46
N THR A 200 8.16 54.34 -25.58
CA THR A 200 8.38 53.03 -24.96
C THR A 200 9.53 52.26 -25.61
N ALA A 201 9.70 52.36 -26.93
CA ALA A 201 10.82 51.75 -27.64
C ALA A 201 12.18 52.38 -27.25
N ASP A 202 12.25 53.71 -27.13
CA ASP A 202 13.44 54.43 -26.64
C ASP A 202 13.84 53.99 -25.24
N ARG A 203 12.86 53.86 -24.32
CA ARG A 203 13.11 53.38 -22.96
C ARG A 203 13.67 51.95 -22.96
N ASN A 204 13.07 51.06 -23.76
CA ASN A 204 13.51 49.67 -23.85
C ASN A 204 14.94 49.55 -24.42
N LEU A 205 15.32 50.42 -25.37
CA LEU A 205 16.70 50.49 -25.87
C LEU A 205 17.67 50.93 -24.77
N ALA A 206 17.32 51.97 -24.01
CA ALA A 206 18.16 52.44 -22.90
C ALA A 206 18.35 51.38 -21.81
N GLU A 207 17.30 50.62 -21.48
CA GLU A 207 17.38 49.50 -20.54
C GLU A 207 18.29 48.38 -21.07
N ALA A 208 18.17 48.00 -22.35
CA ALA A 208 19.03 46.99 -22.98
C ALA A 208 20.50 47.42 -23.01
N GLU A 209 20.79 48.69 -23.32
CA GLU A 209 22.15 49.23 -23.30
C GLU A 209 22.76 49.22 -21.89
N GLY A 210 21.95 49.54 -20.86
CA GLY A 210 22.35 49.43 -19.46
C GLY A 210 22.68 47.99 -19.06
N GLN A 211 21.84 47.02 -19.44
CA GLN A 211 22.07 45.60 -19.15
C GLN A 211 23.32 45.06 -19.85
N ARG A 212 23.60 45.49 -21.08
CA ARG A 212 24.85 45.15 -21.78
C ARG A 212 26.09 45.65 -21.06
N ALA A 213 26.07 46.89 -20.56
CA ALA A 213 27.20 47.44 -19.81
C ALA A 213 27.49 46.63 -18.54
N VAL A 214 26.44 46.21 -17.81
CA VAL A 214 26.57 45.35 -16.62
C VAL A 214 27.11 43.97 -17.01
N ALA A 215 26.62 43.36 -18.09
CA ALA A 215 27.07 42.04 -18.55
C ALA A 215 28.56 42.05 -18.97
N VAL A 216 29.01 43.09 -19.67
CA VAL A 216 30.42 43.24 -20.07
C VAL A 216 31.34 43.36 -18.85
N GLU A 217 30.94 44.15 -17.85
CA GLU A 217 31.73 44.31 -16.63
C GLU A 217 31.74 43.03 -15.79
N ALA A 218 30.62 42.30 -15.72
CA ALA A 218 30.55 41.00 -15.04
C ALA A 218 31.49 39.96 -15.67
N VAL A 219 31.54 39.87 -17.01
CA VAL A 219 32.47 38.99 -17.73
C VAL A 219 33.92 39.37 -17.43
N ARG A 220 34.27 40.67 -17.43
CA ARG A 220 35.62 41.13 -17.10
C ARG A 220 36.05 40.71 -15.70
N VAL A 221 35.17 40.86 -14.71
CA VAL A 221 35.42 40.48 -13.31
C VAL A 221 35.56 38.96 -13.16
N HIS A 222 34.74 38.19 -13.87
CA HIS A 222 34.83 36.73 -13.93
C HIS A 222 36.18 36.27 -14.51
N ASP A 223 36.58 36.81 -15.67
CA ASP A 223 37.84 36.45 -16.35
C ASP A 223 39.07 36.80 -15.49
N GLU A 224 39.04 37.96 -14.81
CA GLU A 224 40.12 38.36 -13.90
C GLU A 224 40.23 37.41 -12.70
N ALA A 225 39.09 36.97 -12.14
CA ALA A 225 39.05 36.00 -11.06
C ALA A 225 39.53 34.61 -11.51
N ALA A 226 39.11 34.14 -12.69
CA ALA A 226 39.52 32.88 -13.28
C ALA A 226 41.04 32.85 -13.58
N ALA A 227 41.59 33.94 -14.13
CA ALA A 227 43.02 34.07 -14.38
C ALA A 227 43.86 34.02 -13.08
N ARG A 228 43.35 34.64 -12.00
CA ARG A 228 43.98 34.56 -10.66
C ARG A 228 43.90 33.15 -10.09
N CYS A 229 42.79 32.43 -10.27
CA CYS A 229 42.67 31.03 -9.85
C CYS A 229 43.67 30.13 -10.61
N ALA A 230 43.80 30.32 -11.92
CA ALA A 230 44.77 29.61 -12.75
C ALA A 230 46.22 29.88 -12.34
N ALA A 231 46.57 31.13 -12.00
CA ALA A 231 47.90 31.48 -11.49
C ALA A 231 48.23 30.82 -10.14
N LEU A 232 47.21 30.52 -9.34
CA LEU A 232 47.34 29.82 -8.05
C LEU A 232 47.24 28.30 -8.17
N GLY A 233 47.02 27.76 -9.38
CA GLY A 233 46.83 26.33 -9.61
C GLY A 233 45.54 25.75 -9.02
N ILE A 234 44.53 26.60 -8.81
CA ILE A 234 43.23 26.22 -8.23
C ILE A 234 42.19 26.20 -9.36
N PRO A 235 41.33 25.17 -9.44
CA PRO A 235 40.16 25.19 -10.33
C PRO A 235 39.32 26.46 -10.09
N ALA A 236 38.94 27.15 -11.16
CA ALA A 236 38.09 28.35 -11.10
C ALA A 236 36.62 27.97 -10.86
N ASP A 237 36.39 27.09 -9.89
CA ASP A 237 35.10 26.60 -9.46
C ASP A 237 34.75 27.17 -8.08
N ARG A 238 33.53 27.68 -7.97
CA ARG A 238 33.03 28.36 -6.77
C ARG A 238 32.99 27.41 -5.57
N GLU A 239 32.59 26.15 -5.79
CA GLU A 239 32.49 25.16 -4.73
C GLU A 239 33.87 24.79 -4.18
N THR A 240 34.82 24.54 -5.07
CA THR A 240 36.22 24.27 -4.71
C THR A 240 36.83 25.42 -3.90
N LEU A 241 36.60 26.67 -4.32
CA LEU A 241 37.09 27.85 -3.59
C LEU A 241 36.44 28.05 -2.22
N TRP A 242 35.14 27.74 -2.10
CA TRP A 242 34.44 27.78 -0.82
C TRP A 242 34.97 26.72 0.16
N ARG A 243 35.20 25.49 -0.31
CA ARG A 243 35.80 24.41 0.49
C ARG A 243 37.21 24.78 0.97
N LEU A 244 38.00 25.46 0.13
CA LEU A 244 39.32 25.96 0.49
C LEU A 244 39.26 27.08 1.54
N ALA A 245 38.31 28.00 1.42
CA ALA A 245 38.10 29.07 2.40
C ALA A 245 37.74 28.53 3.79
N ASN A 246 36.95 27.46 3.83
CA ASN A 246 36.51 26.80 5.07
C ASN A 246 37.39 25.60 5.47
N ARG A 247 38.61 25.51 4.95
CA ARG A 247 39.50 24.38 5.26
C ARG A 247 39.80 24.29 6.76
N ALA A 248 40.10 25.41 7.42
CA ALA A 248 40.46 25.40 8.83
C ALA A 248 39.30 24.94 9.75
N THR A 249 38.06 25.32 9.41
CA THR A 249 36.87 24.85 10.14
C THR A 249 36.63 23.38 9.88
N TRP A 250 36.76 22.94 8.62
CA TRP A 250 36.66 21.51 8.26
C TRP A 250 37.72 20.67 8.98
N GLU A 251 38.98 21.13 9.06
CA GLU A 251 40.08 20.44 9.75
C GLU A 251 39.82 20.30 11.26
N ALA A 252 39.28 21.34 11.90
CA ALA A 252 38.89 21.29 13.31
C ALA A 252 37.75 20.29 13.55
N GLU A 253 36.68 20.35 12.75
CA GLU A 253 35.56 19.40 12.84
C GLU A 253 36.00 17.97 12.56
N HIS A 254 36.90 17.75 11.59
CA HIS A 254 37.42 16.43 11.28
C HIS A 254 38.27 15.86 12.43
N ALA A 255 39.06 16.69 13.13
CA ALA A 255 39.82 16.28 14.30
C ALA A 255 38.91 15.87 15.48
N ASP A 256 37.81 16.60 15.70
CA ASP A 256 36.81 16.25 16.71
C ASP A 256 36.12 14.91 16.38
N LEU A 257 35.76 14.70 15.11
CA LEU A 257 35.19 13.43 14.64
C LEU A 257 36.16 12.25 14.80
N LEU A 258 37.45 12.42 14.47
CA LEU A 258 38.46 11.40 14.69
C LEU A 258 38.62 11.05 16.18
N THR A 259 38.50 12.04 17.06
CA THR A 259 38.54 11.84 18.51
C THR A 259 37.32 11.05 18.99
N GLU A 260 36.14 11.34 18.44
CA GLU A 260 34.90 10.61 18.73
C GLU A 260 34.96 9.14 18.26
N VAL A 261 35.51 8.90 17.06
CA VAL A 261 35.75 7.54 16.54
C VAL A 261 36.73 6.79 17.44
N ALA A 262 37.85 7.40 17.84
CA ALA A 262 38.81 6.76 18.72
C ALA A 262 38.20 6.41 20.10
N ARG A 263 37.38 7.30 20.65
CA ARG A 263 36.67 7.08 21.92
C ARG A 263 35.70 5.90 21.84
N THR A 264 34.89 5.85 20.79
CA THR A 264 33.92 4.76 20.59
C THR A 264 34.62 3.44 20.24
N GLU A 265 35.71 3.48 19.48
CA GLU A 265 36.55 2.31 19.18
C GLU A 265 37.08 1.66 20.47
N GLU A 266 37.64 2.48 21.38
CA GLU A 266 38.16 1.99 22.67
C GLU A 266 37.05 1.36 23.52
N ALA A 267 35.86 1.97 23.57
CA ALA A 267 34.71 1.41 24.27
C ALA A 267 34.32 0.02 23.71
N VAL A 268 34.29 -0.14 22.38
CA VAL A 268 34.03 -1.45 21.76
C VAL A 268 35.12 -2.46 22.11
N ARG A 269 36.40 -2.06 22.10
CA ARG A 269 37.52 -2.95 22.46
C ARG A 269 37.43 -3.42 23.91
N VAL A 270 37.05 -2.56 24.84
CA VAL A 270 36.84 -2.93 26.26
C VAL A 270 35.74 -3.99 26.39
N GLU A 271 34.59 -3.78 25.74
CA GLU A 271 33.49 -4.74 25.76
C GLU A 271 33.86 -6.07 25.10
N LEU A 272 34.56 -6.04 23.97
CA LEU A 272 35.06 -7.25 23.30
C LEU A 272 36.10 -8.00 24.15
N ALA A 273 36.99 -7.28 24.85
CA ALA A 273 37.99 -7.87 25.74
C ALA A 273 37.34 -8.57 26.95
N ALA A 274 36.29 -7.98 27.52
CA ALA A 274 35.49 -8.61 28.58
C ALA A 274 34.87 -9.96 28.13
N ARG A 275 34.70 -10.14 26.82
CA ARG A 275 34.14 -11.34 26.18
C ARG A 275 35.22 -12.26 25.60
N GLY A 276 36.50 -12.01 25.92
CA GLY A 276 37.64 -12.85 25.53
C GLY A 276 38.22 -12.56 24.15
N LYS A 277 37.80 -11.48 23.48
CA LYS A 277 38.33 -11.05 22.17
C LYS A 277 39.36 -9.92 22.39
N ILE A 278 40.63 -10.29 22.56
CA ILE A 278 41.73 -9.38 22.97
C ILE A 278 42.77 -9.18 21.84
N ASP A 279 42.48 -9.56 20.59
CA ASP A 279 43.47 -9.43 19.51
C ASP A 279 43.67 -7.96 19.11
N SER A 280 44.79 -7.39 19.56
CA SER A 280 45.16 -6.00 19.29
C SER A 280 45.62 -5.76 17.84
N ALA A 281 45.94 -6.81 17.09
CA ALA A 281 46.35 -6.70 15.68
C ALA A 281 45.15 -6.59 14.73
N MET A 282 43.95 -6.98 15.18
CA MET A 282 42.72 -6.87 14.39
C MET A 282 42.06 -5.50 14.54
N SER A 283 41.40 -5.05 13.47
CA SER A 283 40.52 -3.88 13.52
C SER A 283 39.24 -4.21 14.28
N VAL A 284 38.61 -3.20 14.89
CA VAL A 284 37.33 -3.38 15.61
C VAL A 284 36.24 -4.03 14.75
N PRO A 285 36.04 -3.64 13.47
CA PRO A 285 35.10 -4.34 12.60
C PRO A 285 35.40 -5.84 12.45
N ALA A 286 36.68 -6.20 12.31
CA ALA A 286 37.07 -7.59 12.16
C ALA A 286 36.83 -8.39 13.47
N LEU A 287 37.09 -7.79 14.63
CA LEU A 287 36.81 -8.41 15.93
C LEU A 287 35.31 -8.59 16.18
N LEU A 288 34.49 -7.61 15.79
CA LEU A 288 33.03 -7.72 15.88
C LEU A 288 32.49 -8.87 15.03
N VAL A 289 32.99 -9.01 13.80
CA VAL A 289 32.63 -10.13 12.90
C VAL A 289 33.06 -11.49 13.48
N ASP A 290 34.25 -11.55 14.07
CA ASP A 290 34.76 -12.76 14.74
C ASP A 290 33.89 -13.14 15.95
N TYR A 291 33.53 -12.16 16.79
CA TYR A 291 32.59 -12.36 17.90
C TYR A 291 31.20 -12.78 17.43
N GLU A 292 30.67 -12.19 16.36
CA GLU A 292 29.36 -12.54 15.82
C GLU A 292 29.36 -13.97 15.25
N THR A 293 30.45 -14.37 14.60
CA THR A 293 30.66 -15.74 14.12
C THR A 293 30.63 -16.74 15.28
N ASP A 294 31.34 -16.45 16.38
CA ASP A 294 31.31 -17.28 17.58
C ASP A 294 29.93 -17.36 18.22
N CYS A 295 29.18 -16.25 18.24
CA CYS A 295 27.78 -16.24 18.69
C CYS A 295 26.89 -17.14 17.81
N LYS A 296 27.06 -17.09 16.49
CA LYS A 296 26.32 -17.95 15.54
C LYS A 296 26.65 -19.44 15.75
N VAL A 297 27.92 -19.77 15.96
CA VAL A 297 28.36 -21.15 16.27
C VAL A 297 27.74 -21.63 17.58
N ARG A 298 27.80 -20.82 18.64
CA ARG A 298 27.18 -21.14 19.94
C ARG A 298 25.66 -21.30 19.84
N ALA A 299 24.98 -20.43 19.09
CA ALA A 299 23.53 -20.55 18.88
C ALA A 299 23.18 -21.86 18.16
N ARG A 300 23.95 -22.26 17.15
CA ARG A 300 23.75 -23.54 16.46
C ARG A 300 24.01 -24.73 17.38
N GLN A 301 25.07 -24.68 18.20
CA GLN A 301 25.33 -25.69 19.23
C GLN A 301 24.19 -25.79 20.24
N ALA A 302 23.63 -24.66 20.69
CA ALA A 302 22.50 -24.65 21.63
C ALA A 302 21.24 -25.30 21.05
N VAL A 303 20.94 -25.06 19.77
CA VAL A 303 19.80 -25.69 19.08
C VAL A 303 20.00 -27.21 18.95
N MET A 304 21.20 -27.65 18.60
CA MET A 304 21.52 -29.08 18.54
C MET A 304 21.47 -29.74 19.93
N ALA A 305 22.03 -29.09 20.95
CA ALA A 305 22.00 -29.58 22.33
C ALA A 305 20.57 -29.64 22.90
N ALA A 306 19.66 -28.76 22.47
CA ALA A 306 18.25 -28.77 22.89
C ALA A 306 17.49 -30.04 22.46
N GLN A 307 18.02 -30.82 21.51
CA GLN A 307 17.45 -32.11 21.11
C GLN A 307 17.81 -33.25 22.08
N ARG A 308 18.87 -33.10 22.89
CA ARG A 308 19.32 -34.12 23.86
C ARG A 308 18.22 -34.61 24.82
N PRO A 309 17.43 -33.75 25.50
CA PRO A 309 16.38 -34.24 26.41
C PRO A 309 15.26 -35.00 25.69
N LEU A 310 14.92 -34.60 24.46
CA LEU A 310 13.91 -35.29 23.64
C LEU A 310 14.41 -36.68 23.22
N LEU A 311 15.65 -36.78 22.74
CA LEU A 311 16.27 -38.05 22.37
C LEU A 311 16.50 -38.96 23.57
N ALA A 312 16.88 -38.42 24.74
CA ALA A 312 16.99 -39.18 25.97
C ALA A 312 15.64 -39.81 26.38
N THR A 313 14.55 -39.06 26.23
CA THR A 313 13.19 -39.58 26.51
C THR A 313 12.79 -40.66 25.50
N ALA A 314 13.07 -40.43 24.21
CA ALA A 314 12.79 -41.41 23.16
C ALA A 314 13.61 -42.71 23.30
N LEU A 315 14.87 -42.61 23.74
CA LEU A 315 15.73 -43.75 24.03
C LEU A 315 15.18 -44.58 25.20
N GLU A 316 14.73 -43.92 26.27
CA GLU A 316 14.13 -44.62 27.42
C GLU A 316 12.83 -45.34 27.03
N ASP A 317 11.92 -44.65 26.34
CA ASP A 317 10.70 -45.23 25.80
C ASP A 317 11.01 -46.47 24.92
N ARG A 318 12.08 -46.40 24.12
CA ARG A 318 12.50 -47.50 23.25
C ARG A 318 13.10 -48.67 24.02
N ARG A 319 13.92 -48.41 25.04
CA ARG A 319 14.48 -49.47 25.90
C ARG A 319 13.38 -50.23 26.63
N ILE A 320 12.37 -49.53 27.13
CA ILE A 320 11.18 -50.15 27.74
C ILE A 320 10.44 -51.02 26.72
N ALA A 321 10.22 -50.52 25.50
CA ALA A 321 9.57 -51.29 24.45
C ALA A 321 10.36 -52.55 24.04
N GLU A 322 11.68 -52.45 23.89
CA GLU A 322 12.55 -53.60 23.56
C GLU A 322 12.56 -54.64 24.70
N ALA A 323 12.63 -54.19 25.96
CA ALA A 323 12.55 -55.07 27.13
C ALA A 323 11.20 -55.81 27.20
N THR A 324 10.07 -55.11 27.00
CA THR A 324 8.74 -55.75 27.02
C THR A 324 8.56 -56.78 25.90
N VAL A 325 9.14 -56.55 24.72
CA VAL A 325 9.16 -57.54 23.64
C VAL A 325 10.02 -58.75 24.03
N ALA A 326 11.20 -58.53 24.61
CA ALA A 326 12.07 -59.61 25.08
C ALA A 326 11.37 -60.48 26.15
N ASP A 327 10.73 -59.87 27.14
CA ASP A 327 9.96 -60.56 28.18
C ASP A 327 8.79 -61.37 27.57
N ALA A 328 8.04 -60.77 26.64
CA ALA A 328 6.94 -61.46 25.96
C ALA A 328 7.43 -62.65 25.11
N THR A 329 8.59 -62.54 24.46
CA THR A 329 9.18 -63.67 23.73
C THR A 329 9.61 -64.81 24.66
N THR A 330 10.17 -64.47 25.82
CA THR A 330 10.57 -65.45 26.85
C THR A 330 9.35 -66.16 27.42
N ALA A 331 8.33 -65.41 27.84
CA ALA A 331 7.07 -65.96 28.35
C ALA A 331 6.36 -66.84 27.30
N ARG A 332 6.37 -66.44 26.03
CA ARG A 332 5.83 -67.25 24.93
C ARG A 332 6.60 -68.56 24.76
N ALA A 333 7.92 -68.54 24.85
CA ALA A 333 8.75 -69.74 24.75
C ALA A 333 8.50 -70.70 25.93
N GLU A 334 8.39 -70.18 27.16
CA GLU A 334 8.05 -70.95 28.36
C GLU A 334 6.66 -71.59 28.23
N ALA A 335 5.64 -70.81 27.86
CA ALA A 335 4.28 -71.30 27.65
C ALA A 335 4.20 -72.39 26.57
N LEU A 336 4.96 -72.25 25.48
CA LEU A 336 5.09 -73.27 24.45
C LEU A 336 5.73 -74.55 25.00
N SER A 337 6.73 -74.44 25.87
CA SER A 337 7.34 -75.60 26.51
C SER A 337 6.37 -76.34 27.43
N LEU A 338 5.56 -75.59 28.21
CA LEU A 338 4.54 -76.15 29.09
C LEU A 338 3.42 -76.84 28.31
N LEU A 339 2.97 -76.24 27.20
CA LEU A 339 1.98 -76.86 26.31
C LEU A 339 2.52 -78.17 25.70
N ARG A 340 3.78 -78.20 25.27
CA ARG A 340 4.42 -79.43 24.78
C ARG A 340 4.47 -80.50 25.86
N ALA A 341 4.88 -80.14 27.09
CA ALA A 341 4.92 -81.06 28.22
C ALA A 341 3.53 -81.65 28.53
N ALA A 342 2.49 -80.82 28.54
CA ALA A 342 1.11 -81.26 28.76
C ALA A 342 0.63 -82.23 27.67
N VAL A 343 0.90 -81.92 26.39
CA VAL A 343 0.53 -82.80 25.26
C VAL A 343 1.29 -84.13 25.30
N THR A 344 2.56 -84.13 25.69
CA THR A 344 3.31 -85.39 25.86
C THR A 344 2.76 -86.24 27.00
N ALA A 345 2.30 -85.63 28.11
CA ALA A 345 1.74 -86.36 29.25
C ALA A 345 0.43 -87.07 28.91
N ILE A 346 -0.38 -86.52 27.99
CA ILE A 346 -1.60 -87.15 27.48
C ILE A 346 -1.35 -88.11 26.30
N GLY A 347 -0.09 -88.37 25.94
CA GLY A 347 0.31 -89.29 24.87
C GLY A 347 0.20 -88.74 23.45
N GLY A 348 0.04 -87.42 23.28
CA GLY A 348 -0.01 -86.74 21.99
C GLY A 348 1.35 -86.21 21.51
N THR A 349 1.42 -85.80 20.24
CA THR A 349 2.61 -85.19 19.62
C THR A 349 2.22 -83.99 18.75
N GLY A 350 3.03 -82.92 18.77
CA GLY A 350 2.84 -81.74 17.92
C GLY A 350 3.91 -80.67 18.18
N GLU A 351 4.16 -79.78 17.22
CA GLU A 351 5.18 -78.72 17.37
C GLU A 351 4.59 -77.31 17.40
N ARG A 352 3.49 -77.09 16.66
CA ARG A 352 2.85 -75.78 16.54
C ARG A 352 1.86 -75.54 17.69
N PRO A 353 1.72 -74.29 18.19
CA PRO A 353 0.82 -73.98 19.31
C PRO A 353 -0.64 -74.42 19.05
N GLU A 354 -1.13 -74.22 17.84
CA GLU A 354 -2.50 -74.56 17.45
C GLU A 354 -2.75 -76.07 17.48
N GLU A 355 -1.76 -76.87 17.06
CA GLU A 355 -1.82 -78.34 17.10
C GLU A 355 -1.81 -78.85 18.55
N LEU A 356 -0.96 -78.26 19.40
CA LEU A 356 -0.88 -78.61 20.83
C LEU A 356 -2.20 -78.32 21.56
N LEU A 357 -2.77 -77.14 21.35
CA LEU A 357 -4.06 -76.76 21.96
C LEU A 357 -5.20 -77.66 21.46
N ARG A 358 -5.21 -78.01 20.18
CA ARG A 358 -6.21 -78.91 19.60
C ARG A 358 -6.10 -80.32 20.19
N ALA A 359 -4.89 -80.85 20.37
CA ALA A 359 -4.68 -82.15 21.00
C ALA A 359 -5.21 -82.19 22.45
N ILE A 360 -4.98 -81.14 23.24
CA ILE A 360 -5.52 -81.02 24.60
C ILE A 360 -7.05 -80.97 24.56
N ALA A 361 -7.64 -80.15 23.68
CA ALA A 361 -9.09 -80.03 23.56
C ALA A 361 -9.75 -81.34 23.10
N ASP A 362 -9.11 -82.10 22.21
CA ASP A 362 -9.58 -83.40 21.75
C ASP A 362 -9.56 -84.44 22.88
N TRP A 363 -8.50 -84.45 23.68
CA TRP A 363 -8.38 -85.31 24.87
C TRP A 363 -9.44 -84.98 25.91
N GLN A 364 -9.65 -83.69 26.23
CA GLN A 364 -10.69 -83.24 27.16
C GLN A 364 -12.08 -83.67 26.69
N ARG A 365 -12.40 -83.47 25.40
CA ARG A 365 -13.68 -83.92 24.82
C ARG A 365 -13.84 -85.44 24.87
N GLY A 366 -12.76 -86.19 24.69
CA GLY A 366 -12.74 -87.65 24.86
C GLY A 366 -13.09 -88.08 26.28
N TRP A 367 -12.46 -87.47 27.27
CA TRP A 367 -12.74 -87.71 28.68
C TRP A 367 -14.16 -87.31 29.08
N ASP A 368 -14.65 -86.17 28.61
CA ASP A 368 -16.03 -85.74 28.86
C ASP A 368 -17.06 -86.70 28.26
N ARG A 369 -16.73 -87.37 27.15
CA ARG A 369 -17.59 -88.43 26.59
C ARG A 369 -17.58 -89.67 27.48
N LEU A 370 -16.39 -90.15 27.87
CA LEU A 370 -16.28 -91.31 28.76
C LEU A 370 -16.97 -91.08 30.11
N LEU A 371 -16.85 -89.87 30.66
CA LEU A 371 -17.52 -89.51 31.91
C LEU A 371 -19.04 -89.51 31.73
N ARG A 372 -19.55 -88.94 30.63
CA ARG A 372 -20.98 -88.95 30.31
C ARG A 372 -21.51 -90.36 30.08
N GLU A 373 -20.80 -91.20 29.34
CA GLU A 373 -21.16 -92.60 29.14
C GLU A 373 -21.23 -93.35 30.48
N ALA A 374 -20.24 -93.16 31.36
CA ALA A 374 -20.25 -93.75 32.70
C ALA A 374 -21.40 -93.22 33.58
N GLU A 375 -21.73 -91.93 33.47
CA GLU A 375 -22.88 -91.33 34.16
C GLU A 375 -24.22 -91.84 33.61
N GLU A 376 -24.35 -91.98 32.29
CA GLU A 376 -25.51 -92.55 31.60
C GLU A 376 -25.71 -94.01 32.00
N GLU A 377 -24.65 -94.83 32.00
CA GLU A 377 -24.70 -96.22 32.49
C GLU A 377 -25.15 -96.29 33.95
N ARG A 378 -24.62 -95.40 34.81
CA ARG A 378 -25.01 -95.33 36.22
C ARG A 378 -26.47 -94.89 36.38
N ASN A 379 -26.93 -93.93 35.58
CA ASN A 379 -28.30 -93.44 35.61
C ASN A 379 -29.28 -94.48 35.08
N ALA A 380 -28.95 -95.17 33.97
CA ALA A 380 -29.76 -96.26 33.42
C ALA A 380 -29.88 -97.43 34.40
N TRP A 381 -28.79 -97.76 35.11
CA TRP A 381 -28.84 -98.75 36.18
C TRP A 381 -29.71 -98.30 37.36
N ALA A 382 -29.66 -97.02 37.73
CA ALA A 382 -30.52 -96.46 38.77
C ALA A 382 -32.01 -96.43 38.35
N GLU A 383 -32.29 -96.09 37.09
CA GLU A 383 -33.65 -96.10 36.51
C GLU A 383 -34.20 -97.51 36.43
N LEU A 384 -33.40 -98.50 35.99
CA LEU A 384 -33.78 -99.91 36.00
C LEU A 384 -34.13 -100.37 37.42
N ASN A 385 -33.32 -100.02 38.41
CA ASN A 385 -33.62 -100.33 39.82
C ASN A 385 -34.90 -99.63 40.33
N ALA A 386 -35.17 -98.39 39.88
CA ALA A 386 -36.39 -97.67 40.25
C ALA A 386 -37.64 -98.24 39.57
N LEU A 387 -37.55 -98.66 38.31
CA LEU A 387 -38.64 -99.32 37.58
C LEU A 387 -38.95 -100.71 38.15
N LEU A 388 -37.92 -101.44 38.58
CA LEU A 388 -38.05 -102.75 39.23
C LEU A 388 -38.51 -102.66 40.70
N ALA A 389 -38.93 -101.49 41.20
CA ALA A 389 -39.35 -101.26 42.58
C ALA A 389 -40.55 -102.15 42.98
N GLU A 390 -40.23 -103.39 43.34
CA GLU A 390 -41.08 -104.51 43.75
C GLU A 390 -41.75 -105.35 42.64
N SER A 391 -41.41 -105.17 41.37
CA SER A 391 -41.94 -105.99 40.26
C SER A 391 -40.87 -106.70 39.45
N THR A 392 -41.21 -107.83 38.82
CA THR A 392 -40.27 -108.59 37.99
C THR A 392 -40.39 -108.19 36.51
N LEU A 393 -39.33 -108.45 35.73
CA LEU A 393 -39.26 -108.13 34.30
C LEU A 393 -40.43 -108.76 33.49
N ASP A 394 -40.97 -109.88 33.96
CA ASP A 394 -42.11 -110.61 33.38
C ASP A 394 -43.45 -109.86 33.54
N ASP A 395 -43.61 -109.09 34.62
CA ASP A 395 -44.82 -108.29 34.91
C ASP A 395 -44.93 -107.03 34.01
N MET A 396 -43.79 -106.51 33.53
CA MET A 396 -43.75 -105.37 32.60
C MET A 396 -44.03 -105.79 31.15
N GLU A 397 -43.60 -106.98 30.74
CA GLU A 397 -43.81 -107.50 29.37
C GLU A 397 -45.30 -107.69 29.07
N THR A 398 -46.07 -108.15 30.05
CA THR A 398 -47.53 -108.27 29.97
C THR A 398 -48.23 -106.92 29.78
N SER A 399 -47.74 -105.86 30.43
CA SER A 399 -48.31 -104.50 30.31
C SER A 399 -47.99 -103.85 28.95
N LEU A 400 -46.80 -104.09 28.39
CA LEU A 400 -46.39 -103.58 27.08
C LEU A 400 -47.23 -104.16 25.93
N SER A 401 -47.54 -105.46 25.99
CA SER A 401 -48.38 -106.12 24.98
C SER A 401 -49.79 -105.51 24.88
N ALA A 402 -50.34 -105.00 25.98
CA ALA A 402 -51.64 -104.35 26.00
C ALA A 402 -51.61 -102.98 25.29
N ALA A 403 -50.54 -102.20 25.46
CA ALA A 403 -50.41 -100.87 24.85
C ALA A 403 -50.17 -100.92 23.33
N GLN A 404 -49.41 -101.91 22.84
CA GLN A 404 -49.13 -102.07 21.40
C GLN A 404 -50.40 -102.34 20.58
N SER A 405 -51.36 -103.06 21.16
CA SER A 405 -52.66 -103.34 20.52
C SER A 405 -53.48 -102.06 20.26
N LEU A 406 -53.36 -101.05 21.12
CA LEU A 406 -54.06 -99.77 20.98
C LEU A 406 -53.47 -98.94 19.81
N HIS A 407 -52.15 -98.97 19.62
CA HIS A 407 -51.47 -98.18 18.59
C HIS A 407 -51.84 -98.60 17.16
N ALA A 408 -52.01 -99.90 16.92
CA ALA A 408 -52.35 -100.43 15.60
C ALA A 408 -53.67 -99.87 15.04
N THR A 409 -54.62 -99.53 15.91
CA THR A 409 -55.94 -98.99 15.50
C THR A 409 -55.88 -97.53 15.02
N LEU A 410 -54.89 -96.75 15.45
CA LEU A 410 -54.75 -95.34 15.06
C LEU A 410 -54.16 -95.17 13.66
N LEU A 411 -53.24 -96.04 13.25
CA LEU A 411 -52.60 -96.01 11.93
C LEU A 411 -53.57 -96.21 10.76
N GLU A 412 -54.61 -97.01 10.95
CA GLU A 412 -55.62 -97.29 9.92
C GLU A 412 -56.46 -96.05 9.53
N SER A 413 -56.50 -95.04 10.41
CA SER A 413 -57.26 -93.80 10.18
C SER A 413 -56.53 -92.76 9.31
N ALA A 414 -55.19 -92.78 9.30
CA ALA A 414 -54.36 -91.79 8.59
C ALA A 414 -54.27 -92.04 7.07
N ALA A 415 -54.42 -93.28 6.62
CA ALA A 415 -54.28 -93.68 5.22
C ALA A 415 -55.41 -93.18 4.29
N ARG A 416 -56.52 -92.64 4.82
CA ARG A 416 -57.68 -92.18 4.03
C ARG A 416 -57.56 -90.77 3.44
N TYR A 417 -56.58 -89.97 3.86
CA TYR A 417 -56.49 -88.54 3.48
C TYR A 417 -55.43 -88.20 2.41
N ALA A 418 -54.65 -89.18 1.92
CA ALA A 418 -53.47 -88.92 1.08
C ALA A 418 -53.66 -89.08 -0.45
N ALA A 419 -54.89 -89.13 -0.98
CA ALA A 419 -55.16 -89.56 -2.37
C ALA A 419 -55.78 -88.49 -3.32
N CYS A 420 -55.19 -87.29 -3.45
CA CYS A 420 -55.50 -86.33 -4.53
C CYS A 420 -54.22 -85.77 -5.19
N ASP A 421 -54.20 -85.69 -6.54
CA ASP A 421 -53.04 -85.38 -7.42
C ASP A 421 -52.74 -83.86 -7.66
N PRO A 422 -51.52 -83.47 -8.15
CA PRO A 422 -51.07 -82.08 -8.31
C PRO A 422 -51.04 -81.51 -9.77
N VAL A 423 -50.64 -80.23 -9.89
CA VAL A 423 -51.03 -79.18 -10.88
C VAL A 423 -50.05 -78.89 -12.06
N ASP A 424 -50.66 -78.55 -13.22
CA ASP A 424 -50.33 -77.77 -14.45
C ASP A 424 -48.87 -77.39 -14.90
N PRO A 425 -48.44 -77.76 -16.14
CA PRO A 425 -47.15 -77.40 -16.76
C PRO A 425 -46.99 -75.96 -17.31
N ALA A 426 -47.98 -75.07 -17.21
CA ALA A 426 -47.88 -73.69 -17.72
C ALA A 426 -46.82 -72.79 -17.02
N LEU A 427 -46.37 -73.16 -15.82
CA LEU A 427 -45.40 -72.38 -15.01
C LEU A 427 -43.96 -72.41 -15.56
N ALA A 428 -43.59 -73.43 -16.34
CA ALA A 428 -42.23 -73.58 -16.84
C ALA A 428 -41.86 -72.54 -17.92
N ALA A 429 -42.79 -72.21 -18.83
CA ALA A 429 -42.53 -71.26 -19.93
C ALA A 429 -42.38 -69.80 -19.47
N SER A 430 -42.95 -69.45 -18.32
CA SER A 430 -42.83 -68.10 -17.73
C SER A 430 -41.43 -67.85 -17.14
N ALA A 431 -40.75 -68.90 -16.68
CA ALA A 431 -39.41 -68.82 -16.08
C ALA A 431 -38.32 -68.45 -17.10
N ASP A 432 -38.38 -69.04 -18.30
CA ASP A 432 -37.36 -68.82 -19.34
C ASP A 432 -37.38 -67.39 -19.90
N THR A 433 -38.58 -66.80 -20.01
CA THR A 433 -38.77 -65.43 -20.50
C THR A 433 -38.22 -64.40 -19.50
N LEU A 434 -38.34 -64.69 -18.20
CA LEU A 434 -37.81 -63.86 -17.12
C LEU A 434 -36.27 -63.91 -17.04
N ALA A 435 -35.67 -65.06 -17.35
CA ALA A 435 -34.22 -65.22 -17.34
C ALA A 435 -33.52 -64.37 -18.43
N ALA A 436 -34.16 -64.26 -19.61
CA ALA A 436 -33.64 -63.46 -20.72
C ALA A 436 -33.64 -61.96 -20.42
N THR A 437 -34.68 -61.44 -19.77
CA THR A 437 -34.77 -60.01 -19.40
C THR A 437 -33.79 -59.63 -18.30
N VAL A 438 -33.55 -60.53 -17.34
CA VAL A 438 -32.52 -60.36 -16.29
C VAL A 438 -31.12 -60.27 -16.89
N THR A 439 -30.84 -61.02 -17.96
CA THR A 439 -29.51 -61.05 -18.60
C THR A 439 -29.20 -59.75 -19.36
N GLU A 440 -30.20 -59.15 -20.01
CA GLU A 440 -30.03 -57.88 -20.73
C GLU A 440 -29.84 -56.69 -19.76
N LEU A 441 -30.58 -56.68 -18.65
CA LEU A 441 -30.44 -55.68 -17.59
C LEU A 441 -29.06 -55.74 -16.92
N ALA A 442 -28.44 -56.93 -16.83
CA ALA A 442 -27.12 -57.10 -16.24
C ALA A 442 -25.96 -56.54 -17.10
N ARG A 443 -26.15 -56.30 -18.40
CA ARG A 443 -25.09 -55.75 -19.29
C ARG A 443 -24.95 -54.23 -19.24
N THR A 444 -26.00 -53.52 -18.86
CA THR A 444 -26.04 -52.05 -18.87
C THR A 444 -25.76 -51.43 -17.51
N LEU A 445 -25.77 -52.22 -16.44
CA LEU A 445 -25.48 -51.80 -15.09
C LEU A 445 -24.00 -52.08 -14.75
N PRO A 446 -23.27 -51.12 -14.15
CA PRO A 446 -21.97 -51.40 -13.57
C PRO A 446 -22.11 -52.49 -12.49
N SER A 447 -21.04 -53.26 -12.27
CA SER A 447 -21.08 -54.27 -11.22
C SER A 447 -21.28 -53.61 -9.85
N VAL A 448 -21.95 -54.30 -8.93
CA VAL A 448 -22.19 -53.77 -7.57
C VAL A 448 -20.90 -53.27 -6.90
N PRO A 449 -19.75 -53.98 -6.98
CA PRO A 449 -18.49 -53.48 -6.41
C PRO A 449 -17.97 -52.20 -7.07
N GLU A 450 -18.05 -52.06 -8.39
CA GLU A 450 -17.62 -50.85 -9.10
C GLU A 450 -18.49 -49.64 -8.75
N ALA A 451 -19.81 -49.84 -8.63
CA ALA A 451 -20.74 -48.80 -8.21
C ALA A 451 -20.48 -48.38 -6.76
N GLU A 452 -20.21 -49.33 -5.86
CA GLU A 452 -19.85 -49.07 -4.46
C GLU A 452 -18.52 -48.30 -4.34
N GLU A 453 -17.49 -48.68 -5.11
CA GLU A 453 -16.21 -47.98 -5.13
C GLU A 453 -16.33 -46.55 -5.67
N ALA A 454 -17.13 -46.35 -6.73
CA ALA A 454 -17.39 -45.02 -7.29
C ALA A 454 -18.14 -44.12 -6.29
N VAL A 455 -19.14 -44.67 -5.58
CA VAL A 455 -19.86 -43.96 -4.51
C VAL A 455 -18.91 -43.61 -3.36
N GLN A 456 -18.06 -44.54 -2.94
CA GLN A 456 -17.09 -44.31 -1.87
C GLN A 456 -16.07 -43.23 -2.24
N THR A 457 -15.56 -43.24 -3.46
CA THR A 457 -14.61 -42.24 -3.97
C THR A 457 -15.25 -40.86 -4.06
N ALA A 458 -16.48 -40.79 -4.58
CA ALA A 458 -17.25 -39.55 -4.65
C ALA A 458 -17.56 -39.01 -3.24
N ALA A 459 -17.96 -39.87 -2.30
CA ALA A 459 -18.23 -39.50 -0.92
C ALA A 459 -16.97 -38.96 -0.20
N ALA A 460 -15.81 -39.58 -0.41
CA ALA A 460 -14.54 -39.10 0.11
C ALA A 460 -14.19 -37.71 -0.44
N THR A 461 -14.35 -37.51 -1.76
CA THR A 461 -14.12 -36.22 -2.42
C THR A 461 -15.06 -35.15 -1.90
N VAL A 462 -16.35 -35.47 -1.73
CA VAL A 462 -17.35 -34.55 -1.16
C VAL A 462 -16.98 -34.18 0.29
N SER A 463 -16.52 -35.14 1.09
CA SER A 463 -16.09 -34.89 2.46
C SER A 463 -14.89 -33.94 2.52
N GLU A 464 -13.91 -34.13 1.64
CA GLU A 464 -12.72 -33.28 1.55
C GLU A 464 -13.08 -31.85 1.14
N ILE A 465 -13.86 -31.69 0.07
CA ILE A 465 -14.33 -30.37 -0.39
C ILE A 465 -15.18 -29.69 0.69
N THR A 466 -16.04 -30.44 1.38
CA THR A 466 -16.88 -29.87 2.45
C THR A 466 -16.02 -29.35 3.61
N ALA A 467 -14.98 -30.09 3.99
CA ALA A 467 -14.04 -29.65 5.02
C ALA A 467 -13.28 -28.38 4.59
N GLU A 468 -12.86 -28.31 3.33
CA GLU A 468 -12.18 -27.11 2.79
C GLU A 468 -13.12 -25.89 2.75
N VAL A 469 -14.36 -26.06 2.29
CA VAL A 469 -15.38 -25.00 2.28
C VAL A 469 -15.65 -24.50 3.71
N GLN A 470 -15.73 -25.39 4.69
CA GLN A 470 -15.90 -25.02 6.09
C GLN A 470 -14.69 -24.23 6.61
N ALA A 471 -13.46 -24.66 6.27
CA ALA A 471 -12.26 -23.94 6.66
C ALA A 471 -12.20 -22.52 6.06
N ILE A 472 -12.53 -22.38 4.77
CA ILE A 472 -12.58 -21.08 4.09
C ILE A 472 -13.67 -20.17 4.68
N ALA A 473 -14.85 -20.72 4.96
CA ALA A 473 -15.96 -19.98 5.57
C ALA A 473 -15.57 -19.47 6.97
N LEU A 474 -14.90 -20.30 7.77
CA LEU A 474 -14.42 -19.94 9.10
C LEU A 474 -13.33 -18.87 9.03
N ALA A 475 -12.36 -19.02 8.12
CA ALA A 475 -11.31 -18.03 7.90
C ALA A 475 -11.92 -16.67 7.47
N SER A 476 -12.87 -16.69 6.53
CA SER A 476 -13.55 -15.47 6.07
C SER A 476 -14.34 -14.80 7.20
N HIS A 477 -15.00 -15.58 8.04
CA HIS A 477 -15.71 -15.06 9.22
C HIS A 477 -14.75 -14.35 10.18
N TYR A 478 -13.63 -15.00 10.55
CA TYR A 478 -12.66 -14.41 11.48
C TYR A 478 -11.95 -13.19 10.89
N LEU A 479 -11.61 -13.20 9.59
CA LEU A 479 -11.03 -12.03 8.93
C LEU A 479 -12.01 -10.85 8.90
N THR A 480 -13.29 -11.11 8.64
CA THR A 480 -14.33 -10.08 8.64
C THR A 480 -14.52 -9.51 10.04
N ALA A 481 -14.62 -10.36 11.07
CA ALA A 481 -14.74 -9.95 12.46
C ALA A 481 -13.51 -9.17 12.95
N ALA A 482 -12.30 -9.58 12.55
CA ALA A 482 -11.07 -8.85 12.86
C ALA A 482 -11.06 -7.47 12.21
N ARG A 483 -11.47 -7.36 10.93
CA ARG A 483 -11.59 -6.07 10.23
C ARG A 483 -12.58 -5.14 10.92
N GLU A 484 -13.78 -5.62 11.23
CA GLU A 484 -14.81 -4.84 11.95
C GLU A 484 -14.32 -4.40 13.32
N LYS A 485 -13.57 -5.25 14.03
CA LYS A 485 -12.98 -4.90 15.32
C LYS A 485 -11.93 -3.80 15.20
N VAL A 486 -11.08 -3.86 14.17
CA VAL A 486 -10.09 -2.81 13.89
C VAL A 486 -10.78 -1.51 13.51
N HIS A 487 -11.76 -1.55 12.59
CA HIS A 487 -12.47 -0.34 12.17
C HIS A 487 -13.24 0.32 13.32
N SER A 488 -13.92 -0.46 14.17
CA SER A 488 -14.64 0.08 15.34
C SER A 488 -13.73 0.71 16.39
N THR A 489 -12.44 0.34 16.40
CA THR A 489 -11.43 0.94 17.29
C THR A 489 -10.81 2.20 16.69
N ILE A 490 -10.56 2.20 15.37
CA ILE A 490 -9.88 3.31 14.69
C ILE A 490 -10.83 4.45 14.32
N ALA A 491 -12.06 4.16 13.89
CA ALA A 491 -12.98 5.18 13.40
C ALA A 491 -13.26 6.31 14.42
N PRO A 492 -13.50 6.04 15.72
CA PRO A 492 -13.68 7.09 16.72
C PRO A 492 -12.44 7.99 16.87
N ALA A 493 -11.25 7.39 16.84
CA ALA A 493 -9.97 8.09 16.93
C ALA A 493 -9.71 9.03 15.73
N LEU A 494 -10.03 8.56 14.52
CA LEU A 494 -9.98 9.38 13.31
C LEU A 494 -10.96 10.56 13.39
N GLU A 495 -12.18 10.29 13.87
CA GLU A 495 -13.21 11.30 14.01
C GLU A 495 -12.83 12.37 15.05
N GLU A 496 -12.33 11.97 16.20
CA GLU A 496 -11.87 12.88 17.27
C GLU A 496 -10.75 13.81 16.77
N THR A 497 -9.75 13.25 16.09
CA THR A 497 -8.63 14.04 15.54
C THR A 497 -9.12 15.05 14.50
N LEU A 498 -10.04 14.64 13.61
CA LEU A 498 -10.62 15.55 12.63
C LEU A 498 -11.45 16.65 13.31
N ARG A 499 -12.32 16.31 14.26
CA ARG A 499 -13.12 17.31 14.99
C ARG A 499 -12.25 18.32 15.74
N ALA A 500 -11.11 17.89 16.28
CA ALA A 500 -10.19 18.75 17.02
C ALA A 500 -9.50 19.79 16.13
N TRP A 501 -9.06 19.39 14.92
CA TRP A 501 -8.12 20.20 14.14
C TRP A 501 -8.68 20.77 12.84
N LEU A 502 -9.70 20.14 12.26
CA LEU A 502 -10.29 20.56 10.99
C LEU A 502 -10.83 21.99 11.03
N PRO A 503 -11.49 22.47 12.09
CA PRO A 503 -11.94 23.87 12.16
C PRO A 503 -10.80 24.87 12.08
N THR A 504 -9.66 24.58 12.72
CA THR A 504 -8.49 25.47 12.70
C THR A 504 -7.81 25.47 11.34
N VAL A 505 -7.56 24.28 10.76
CA VAL A 505 -6.86 24.13 9.48
C VAL A 505 -7.67 24.69 8.30
N THR A 506 -9.00 24.73 8.43
CA THR A 506 -9.91 25.21 7.38
C THR A 506 -10.51 26.58 7.64
N ASP A 507 -9.97 27.35 8.60
CA ASP A 507 -10.44 28.69 8.98
C ASP A 507 -11.96 28.73 9.27
N GLY A 508 -12.44 27.73 10.02
CA GLY A 508 -13.84 27.60 10.44
C GLY A 508 -14.81 27.15 9.35
N ARG A 509 -14.33 26.87 8.13
CA ARG A 509 -15.20 26.43 7.02
C ARG A 509 -15.88 25.09 7.30
N TYR A 510 -15.14 24.16 7.92
CA TYR A 510 -15.64 22.86 8.34
C TYR A 510 -15.55 22.73 9.85
N VAL A 511 -16.69 22.54 10.49
CA VAL A 511 -16.84 22.59 11.95
C VAL A 511 -16.98 21.22 12.58
N ASP A 512 -17.28 20.20 11.78
CA ASP A 512 -17.47 18.85 12.28
C ASP A 512 -16.99 17.77 11.29
N ALA A 513 -16.77 16.55 11.79
CA ALA A 513 -16.40 15.39 11.00
C ALA A 513 -17.07 14.12 11.55
N ALA A 514 -17.35 13.16 10.66
CA ALA A 514 -17.90 11.86 10.99
C ALA A 514 -17.20 10.79 10.15
N VAL A 515 -16.84 9.68 10.80
CA VAL A 515 -16.20 8.54 10.13
C VAL A 515 -17.10 7.32 10.24
N ASP A 516 -17.48 6.76 9.10
CA ASP A 516 -18.28 5.54 9.05
C ASP A 516 -17.45 4.34 9.53
N SER A 517 -17.90 3.63 10.57
CA SER A 517 -17.12 2.55 11.18
C SER A 517 -17.10 1.26 10.36
N GLU A 518 -17.96 1.11 9.35
CA GLU A 518 -17.96 -0.07 8.48
C GLU A 518 -17.01 0.14 7.28
N SER A 519 -17.13 1.29 6.62
CA SER A 519 -16.44 1.64 5.37
C SER A 519 -15.23 2.57 5.54
N LEU A 520 -15.03 3.14 6.73
CA LEU A 520 -14.07 4.23 7.00
C LEU A 520 -14.28 5.47 6.12
N THR A 521 -15.49 5.65 5.61
CA THR A 521 -15.83 6.82 4.79
C THR A 521 -15.88 8.07 5.67
N VAL A 522 -15.07 9.06 5.31
CA VAL A 522 -15.01 10.34 6.03
C VAL A 522 -15.96 11.36 5.42
N ARG A 523 -16.80 11.95 6.27
CA ARG A 523 -17.67 13.09 5.95
C ARG A 523 -17.31 14.26 6.83
N VAL A 524 -17.38 15.46 6.29
CA VAL A 524 -17.14 16.71 7.01
C VAL A 524 -18.37 17.60 6.92
N CYS A 525 -18.63 18.38 7.97
CA CYS A 525 -19.77 19.28 8.07
C CYS A 525 -19.29 20.72 7.91
N THR A 526 -19.95 21.49 7.04
CA THR A 526 -19.70 22.92 6.92
C THR A 526 -20.36 23.70 8.06
N ALA A 527 -19.96 24.95 8.28
CA ALA A 527 -20.63 25.87 9.21
C ALA A 527 -22.13 26.09 8.90
N SER A 528 -22.57 25.78 7.67
CA SER A 528 -23.97 25.81 7.24
C SER A 528 -24.71 24.48 7.43
N GLU A 529 -24.18 23.58 8.27
CA GLU A 529 -24.74 22.26 8.60
C GLU A 529 -24.87 21.28 7.43
N SER A 530 -24.09 21.47 6.35
CA SER A 530 -24.11 20.58 5.19
C SER A 530 -22.98 19.56 5.24
N TRP A 531 -23.33 18.28 5.06
CA TRP A 531 -22.37 17.17 5.09
C TRP A 531 -21.85 16.83 3.69
N HIS A 532 -20.54 16.78 3.55
CA HIS A 532 -19.85 16.43 2.31
C HIS A 532 -18.86 15.30 2.55
N GLN A 533 -18.75 14.37 1.60
CA GLN A 533 -17.71 13.35 1.64
C GLN A 533 -16.35 13.99 1.34
N ALA A 534 -15.31 13.63 2.09
CA ALA A 534 -13.98 14.24 1.96
C ALA A 534 -13.41 14.12 0.53
N SER A 535 -13.69 13.01 -0.16
CA SER A 535 -13.28 12.77 -1.55
C SER A 535 -13.97 13.66 -2.59
N ARG A 536 -15.01 14.39 -2.22
CA ARG A 536 -15.76 15.31 -3.11
C ARG A 536 -15.41 16.78 -2.87
N LEU A 537 -14.48 17.06 -1.96
CA LEU A 537 -14.02 18.42 -1.68
C LEU A 537 -12.98 18.87 -2.70
N SER A 538 -12.65 20.17 -2.69
CA SER A 538 -11.51 20.67 -3.47
C SER A 538 -10.21 19.99 -3.04
N LEU A 539 -9.28 19.83 -3.99
CA LEU A 539 -8.01 19.13 -3.79
C LEU A 539 -7.28 19.53 -2.50
N GLY A 540 -7.03 20.83 -2.27
CA GLY A 540 -6.32 21.28 -1.06
C GLY A 540 -7.07 21.01 0.25
N THR A 541 -8.40 20.98 0.26
CA THR A 541 -9.18 20.61 1.45
C THR A 541 -9.13 19.11 1.69
N ALA A 542 -9.21 18.31 0.62
CA ALA A 542 -9.07 16.86 0.72
C ALA A 542 -7.68 16.48 1.24
N GLU A 543 -6.62 17.13 0.76
CA GLU A 543 -5.24 16.92 1.24
C GLU A 543 -5.08 17.25 2.73
N GLN A 544 -5.66 18.35 3.21
CA GLN A 544 -5.67 18.69 4.64
C GLN A 544 -6.38 17.63 5.48
N VAL A 545 -7.54 17.14 5.04
CA VAL A 545 -8.25 16.04 5.71
C VAL A 545 -7.38 14.78 5.72
N TYR A 546 -6.72 14.44 4.61
CA TYR A 546 -5.84 13.28 4.54
C TYR A 546 -4.59 13.41 5.41
N LEU A 547 -4.02 14.61 5.53
CA LEU A 547 -2.92 14.87 6.46
C LEU A 547 -3.34 14.60 7.91
N LEU A 548 -4.49 15.15 8.34
CA LEU A 548 -5.03 14.93 9.68
C LEU A 548 -5.32 13.45 9.95
N LEU A 549 -5.89 12.73 8.98
CA LEU A 549 -6.13 11.29 9.09
C LEU A 549 -4.82 10.50 9.22
N ARG A 550 -3.77 10.86 8.47
CA ARG A 550 -2.47 10.20 8.58
C ARG A 550 -1.82 10.44 9.94
N VAL A 551 -1.94 11.66 10.47
CA VAL A 551 -1.49 11.98 11.83
C VAL A 551 -2.24 11.14 12.86
N ALA A 552 -3.57 11.06 12.77
CA ALA A 552 -4.39 10.24 13.65
C ALA A 552 -3.98 8.76 13.60
N LEU A 553 -3.79 8.21 12.40
CA LEU A 553 -3.32 6.84 12.23
C LEU A 553 -1.92 6.63 12.84
N ALA A 554 -0.99 7.56 12.62
CA ALA A 554 0.35 7.47 13.21
C ALA A 554 0.33 7.56 14.75
N GLN A 555 -0.63 8.27 15.33
CA GLN A 555 -0.84 8.35 16.78
C GLN A 555 -1.43 7.06 17.36
N HIS A 556 -2.40 6.45 16.67
CA HIS A 556 -3.17 5.33 17.20
C HIS A 556 -2.64 3.95 16.84
N LEU A 557 -1.90 3.81 15.74
CA LEU A 557 -1.33 2.53 15.31
C LEU A 557 0.08 2.28 15.87
N ALA A 558 0.82 3.35 16.21
CA ALA A 558 2.16 3.20 16.77
C ALA A 558 2.08 2.99 18.29
N THR A 559 2.81 2.00 18.79
CA THR A 559 2.96 1.77 20.24
C THR A 559 3.88 2.80 20.92
N GLU A 560 4.68 3.52 20.11
CA GLU A 560 5.64 4.55 20.55
C GLU A 560 5.50 5.80 19.67
N SER A 561 6.01 6.94 20.15
CA SER A 561 6.00 8.20 19.40
C SER A 561 6.87 8.12 18.14
N CYS A 562 6.26 7.76 17.01
CA CYS A 562 6.92 7.67 15.72
C CYS A 562 7.22 9.07 15.14
N PRO A 563 8.44 9.31 14.61
CA PRO A 563 8.76 10.56 13.93
C PRO A 563 7.94 10.73 12.64
N LEU A 564 7.56 11.96 12.31
CA LEU A 564 6.86 12.29 11.07
C LEU A 564 7.81 12.96 10.09
N LEU A 565 7.92 12.38 8.89
CA LEU A 565 8.64 12.98 7.77
C LEU A 565 7.59 13.45 6.75
N LEU A 566 7.56 14.75 6.49
CA LEU A 566 6.55 15.42 5.67
C LEU A 566 7.26 16.16 4.53
N ASP A 567 6.80 15.94 3.30
CA ASP A 567 7.38 16.54 2.09
C ASP A 567 6.29 17.33 1.36
N ASP A 568 6.47 18.65 1.27
CA ASP A 568 5.60 19.59 0.55
C ASP A 568 4.09 19.48 0.87
N VAL A 569 3.76 19.18 2.13
CA VAL A 569 2.36 18.96 2.57
C VAL A 569 1.48 20.23 2.55
N THR A 570 2.07 21.40 2.32
CA THR A 570 1.39 22.71 2.29
C THR A 570 1.19 23.25 0.88
N VAL A 571 1.66 22.57 -0.18
CA VAL A 571 1.75 23.13 -1.54
C VAL A 571 0.40 23.54 -2.16
N GLN A 572 -0.71 22.90 -1.76
CA GLN A 572 -2.07 23.23 -2.23
C GLN A 572 -2.87 24.11 -1.25
N ALA A 573 -2.25 24.59 -0.17
CA ALA A 573 -2.84 25.50 0.79
C ALA A 573 -2.53 26.96 0.44
N ASP A 574 -3.44 27.88 0.78
CA ASP A 574 -3.13 29.30 0.80
C ASP A 574 -2.32 29.67 2.05
N ASP A 575 -1.79 30.89 2.13
CA ASP A 575 -0.93 31.32 3.24
C ASP A 575 -1.61 31.19 4.61
N VAL A 576 -2.92 31.45 4.68
CA VAL A 576 -3.69 31.37 5.93
C VAL A 576 -3.76 29.92 6.40
N ARG A 577 -4.14 29.00 5.51
CA ARG A 577 -4.23 27.58 5.85
C ARG A 577 -2.85 26.94 6.05
N THR A 578 -1.83 27.39 5.33
CA THR A 578 -0.43 26.97 5.52
C THR A 578 0.01 27.25 6.95
N ARG A 579 -0.18 28.48 7.43
CA ARG A 579 0.14 28.84 8.82
C ARG A 579 -0.62 28.01 9.85
N ALA A 580 -1.91 27.74 9.60
CA ALA A 580 -2.71 26.89 10.49
C ALA A 580 -2.22 25.43 10.54
N VAL A 581 -1.78 24.87 9.40
CA VAL A 581 -1.17 23.54 9.34
C VAL A 581 0.17 23.53 10.08
N LEU A 582 1.01 24.55 9.89
CA LEU A 582 2.31 24.64 10.59
C LEU A 582 2.13 24.81 12.11
N ASP A 583 1.17 25.62 12.55
CA ASP A 583 0.83 25.76 13.98
C ASP A 583 0.37 24.42 14.58
N LEU A 584 -0.37 23.61 13.81
CA LEU A 584 -0.74 22.26 14.21
C LEU A 584 0.48 21.34 14.30
N LEU A 585 1.37 21.36 13.31
CA LEU A 585 2.59 20.54 13.33
C LEU A 585 3.48 20.92 14.51
N LEU A 586 3.61 22.22 14.81
CA LEU A 586 4.37 22.68 15.98
C LEU A 586 3.82 22.11 17.29
N ARG A 587 2.49 22.11 17.47
CA ARG A 587 1.87 21.50 18.66
C ARG A 587 2.12 19.99 18.72
N LEU A 588 2.01 19.30 17.58
CA LEU A 588 2.29 17.87 17.53
C LEU A 588 3.76 17.54 17.84
N SER A 589 4.68 18.48 17.56
CA SER A 589 6.11 18.29 17.79
C SER A 589 6.49 18.20 19.28
N GLU A 590 5.58 18.58 20.18
CA GLU A 590 5.78 18.45 21.63
C GLU A 590 6.02 16.99 22.05
N ASP A 591 5.30 16.06 21.40
CA ASP A 591 5.28 14.63 21.75
C ASP A 591 6.00 13.72 20.73
N ARG A 592 6.46 14.26 19.59
CA ARG A 592 7.17 13.50 18.54
C ARG A 592 8.08 14.39 17.70
N GLN A 593 9.12 13.81 17.12
CA GLN A 593 9.94 14.53 16.15
C GLN A 593 9.17 14.72 14.83
N ILE A 594 9.24 15.92 14.25
CA ILE A 594 8.66 16.23 12.94
C ILE A 594 9.75 16.85 12.07
N VAL A 595 9.94 16.29 10.88
CA VAL A 595 10.83 16.82 9.85
C VAL A 595 9.98 17.21 8.65
N LEU A 596 9.96 18.50 8.33
CA LEU A 596 9.19 19.07 7.23
C LEU A 596 10.14 19.58 6.15
N PHE A 597 9.95 19.10 4.93
CA PHE A 597 10.51 19.69 3.72
C PHE A 597 9.44 20.57 3.08
N ALA A 598 9.81 21.81 2.79
CA ALA A 598 8.93 22.82 2.22
C ALA A 598 9.75 23.81 1.38
N GLN A 599 9.11 24.40 0.37
CA GLN A 599 9.74 25.35 -0.56
C GLN A 599 9.09 26.75 -0.52
N GLU A 600 7.97 26.90 0.17
CA GLU A 600 7.18 28.12 0.19
C GLU A 600 7.78 29.18 1.12
N THR A 601 7.81 30.45 0.65
CA THR A 601 8.35 31.57 1.45
C THR A 601 7.55 31.76 2.74
N ALA A 602 6.23 31.54 2.69
CA ALA A 602 5.35 31.64 3.85
C ALA A 602 5.74 30.68 5.00
N VAL A 603 6.27 29.50 4.67
CA VAL A 603 6.74 28.51 5.67
C VAL A 603 8.00 29.02 6.36
N VAL A 604 8.94 29.58 5.59
CA VAL A 604 10.18 30.15 6.13
C VAL A 604 9.91 31.35 7.04
N GLU A 605 8.98 32.23 6.64
CA GLU A 605 8.57 33.38 7.45
C GLU A 605 7.92 32.92 8.76
N TRP A 606 6.97 31.99 8.69
CA TRP A 606 6.34 31.40 9.88
C TRP A 606 7.38 30.75 10.80
N ALA A 607 8.33 30.00 10.25
CA ALA A 607 9.34 29.30 11.03
C ALA A 607 10.24 30.29 11.80
N ARG A 608 10.64 31.40 11.18
CA ARG A 608 11.44 32.46 11.84
C ARG A 608 10.66 33.17 12.96
N GLU A 609 9.33 33.24 12.86
CA GLU A 609 8.49 33.88 13.87
C GLU A 609 8.13 32.96 15.04
N ARG A 610 7.99 31.65 14.81
CA ARG A 610 7.35 30.72 15.76
C ARG A 610 8.25 29.64 16.33
N LEU A 611 9.32 29.24 15.63
CA LEU A 611 10.22 28.20 16.13
C LEU A 611 11.05 28.71 17.31
N GLY A 612 11.18 27.88 18.35
CA GLY A 612 11.92 28.19 19.57
C GLY A 612 13.29 27.51 19.61
N ASP A 613 13.95 27.57 20.77
CA ASP A 613 15.29 27.00 20.99
C ASP A 613 15.38 25.46 20.81
N ARG A 614 14.24 24.77 20.82
CA ARG A 614 14.14 23.31 20.63
C ARG A 614 14.06 22.89 19.16
N ASP A 615 13.83 23.85 18.28
CA ASP A 615 13.50 23.61 16.88
C ASP A 615 14.65 24.07 15.98
N ALA A 616 14.77 23.48 14.79
CA ALA A 616 15.82 23.83 13.84
C ALA A 616 15.24 24.20 12.48
N LEU A 617 15.60 25.39 11.98
CA LEU A 617 15.33 25.81 10.62
C LEU A 617 16.58 25.65 9.76
N HIS A 618 16.56 24.68 8.84
CA HIS A 618 17.64 24.47 7.88
C HIS A 618 17.24 25.04 6.52
N GLN A 619 17.82 26.19 6.16
CA GLN A 619 17.67 26.72 4.80
C GLN A 619 18.69 26.05 3.89
N LEU A 620 18.21 25.15 3.04
CA LEU A 620 19.03 24.53 2.02
C LEU A 620 19.37 25.58 0.97
N THR A 621 20.66 25.67 0.63
CA THR A 621 21.09 26.57 -0.44
C THR A 621 20.52 26.05 -1.76
N PRO A 622 19.78 26.86 -2.54
CA PRO A 622 19.29 26.43 -3.84
C PRO A 622 20.50 25.97 -4.66
N VAL A 623 20.48 24.72 -5.10
CA VAL A 623 21.44 24.25 -6.09
C VAL A 623 21.09 25.00 -7.36
N ALA A 624 21.95 25.94 -7.78
CA ALA A 624 21.78 26.62 -9.05
C ALA A 624 21.72 25.55 -10.15
N ALA A 625 20.55 25.40 -10.76
CA ALA A 625 20.31 24.49 -11.88
C ALA A 625 21.06 24.92 -13.13
#